data_AF-A0A318QIW7-F1
#
_entry.id   AF-A0A318QIW7-F1
#
_cell.length_a   1.000
_cell.length_b   1.000
_cell.length_c   1.000
_cell.angle_alpha   90.00
_cell.angle_beta   90.00
_cell.angle_gamma   90.00
#
_symmetry.space_group_name_H-M   'P 1'
#
loop_
_entity.id
_entity.type
_entity.pdbx_description
1 polymer ?
#
loop_
_entity_poly.entity_id
_entity_poly.type
_entity_poly.pdbx_seq_one_letter_code
_entity_poly.pdbx_strand_id
1 'polypeptide(L)'
;MTGDTDDIIALRAALAAAEARAQVAELRASTAEIRATDAEARAASAEAQIAHLKHLIARMRQDRFGASSERGRRLLAQLELELEELETTLAEDAPENAADPAVRATAPRSNRGRQPLRADLPRERVVIPAPTQCPCCGSDRLSKLGESVTETLEVIPRQFK
;
A
#
# COMPACT_ATOMS: atom_id res chain seq x y z
N MET A 1 20.21 30.65 79.63
CA MET A 1 20.75 31.41 78.48
C MET A 1 21.36 30.53 77.39
N THR A 2 21.66 29.25 77.65
CA THR A 2 22.14 28.30 76.61
C THR A 2 21.04 27.87 75.63
N GLY A 3 19.80 27.68 76.10
CA GLY A 3 18.66 27.30 75.26
C GLY A 3 18.39 28.25 74.08
N ASP A 4 18.45 29.57 74.30
CA ASP A 4 18.25 30.55 73.23
C ASP A 4 19.34 30.46 72.14
N THR A 5 20.55 30.02 72.49
CA THR A 5 21.66 29.91 71.54
C THR A 5 21.51 28.65 70.69
N ASP A 6 21.10 27.54 71.31
CA ASP A 6 20.81 26.28 70.63
C ASP A 6 19.60 26.40 69.68
N ASP A 7 18.57 27.15 70.06
CA ASP A 7 17.41 27.44 69.21
C ASP A 7 17.79 28.29 67.98
N ILE A 8 18.68 29.29 68.14
CA ILE A 8 19.19 30.08 67.02
C ILE A 8 20.01 29.20 66.05
N ILE A 9 20.79 28.25 66.56
CA ILE A 9 21.56 27.31 65.73
C ILE A 9 20.60 26.38 64.97
N ALA A 10 19.57 25.85 65.63
CA ALA A 10 18.56 25.01 64.99
C ALA A 10 17.81 25.75 63.88
N LEU A 11 17.43 27.01 64.11
CA LEU A 11 16.77 27.86 63.12
C LEU A 11 17.67 28.15 61.91
N ARG A 12 18.96 28.42 62.13
CA ARG A 12 19.93 28.62 61.03
C ARG A 12 20.10 27.35 60.19
N ALA A 13 20.17 26.19 60.84
CA ALA A 13 20.26 24.91 60.14
C ALA A 13 18.98 24.62 59.33
N ALA A 14 17.80 24.92 59.88
CA ALA A 14 16.53 24.78 59.17
C ALA A 14 16.42 25.74 57.96
N LEU A 15 16.90 26.97 58.10
CA LEU A 15 16.96 27.95 57.00
C LEU A 15 17.90 27.47 55.89
N ALA A 16 19.12 27.03 56.23
CA ALA A 16 20.07 26.50 55.26
C ALA A 16 19.51 25.26 54.52
N ALA A 17 18.80 24.37 55.22
CA ALA A 17 18.12 23.24 54.60
C ALA A 17 16.96 23.68 53.68
N ALA A 18 16.23 24.74 54.04
CA ALA A 18 15.18 25.30 53.20
C ALA A 18 15.75 25.96 51.93
N GLU A 19 16.83 26.73 52.05
CA GLU A 19 17.54 27.34 50.93
C GLU A 19 18.14 26.29 49.98
N ALA A 20 18.75 25.23 50.52
CA ALA A 20 19.26 24.13 49.71
C ALA A 20 18.13 23.41 48.95
N ARG A 21 16.96 23.21 49.58
CA ARG A 21 15.79 22.65 48.88
C ARG A 21 15.26 23.59 47.79
N ALA A 22 15.25 24.90 48.04
CA ALA A 22 14.84 25.90 47.06
C ALA A 22 15.79 25.92 45.84
N GLN A 23 17.10 25.96 46.06
CA GLN A 23 18.11 25.89 44.99
C GLN A 23 17.98 24.62 44.15
N VAL A 24 17.77 23.47 44.80
CA VAL A 24 17.55 22.20 44.09
C VAL A 24 16.24 22.22 43.29
N ALA A 25 15.18 22.85 43.81
CA ALA A 25 13.93 23.02 43.08
C ALA A 25 14.10 23.93 41.85
N GLU A 26 14.83 25.04 41.98
CA GLU A 26 15.15 25.95 40.88
C GLU A 26 15.98 25.28 39.78
N LEU A 27 17.02 24.51 40.16
CA LEU A 27 17.81 23.74 39.20
C LEU A 27 16.98 22.66 38.49
N ARG A 28 16.03 22.02 39.19
CA ARG A 28 15.11 21.07 38.57
C ARG A 28 14.13 21.75 37.62
N ALA A 29 13.66 22.94 37.96
CA ALA A 29 12.78 23.73 37.10
C ALA A 29 13.52 24.14 35.82
N SER A 30 14.71 24.73 35.93
CA SER A 30 15.49 25.15 34.76
C SER A 30 15.89 23.98 33.86
N THR A 31 16.28 22.84 34.43
CA THR A 31 16.57 21.64 33.64
C THR A 31 15.31 21.00 33.03
N ALA A 32 14.14 21.19 33.63
CA ALA A 32 12.87 20.76 33.03
C ALA A 32 12.49 21.67 31.85
N GLU A 33 12.67 22.98 31.98
CA GLU A 33 12.45 23.95 30.90
C GLU A 33 13.35 23.66 29.69
N ILE A 34 14.66 23.48 29.90
CA ILE A 34 15.60 23.14 28.82
C ILE A 34 15.18 21.83 28.12
N ARG A 35 14.77 20.82 28.88
CA ARG A 35 14.30 19.55 28.32
C ARG A 35 13.01 19.70 27.52
N ALA A 36 12.10 20.58 27.96
CA ALA A 36 10.87 20.87 27.24
C ALA A 36 11.17 21.57 25.91
N THR A 37 12.02 22.60 25.91
CA THR A 37 12.41 23.31 24.68
C THR A 37 13.14 22.40 23.70
N ASP A 38 14.02 21.52 24.20
CA ASP A 38 14.70 20.53 23.36
C ASP A 38 13.73 19.52 22.75
N ALA A 39 12.72 19.09 23.52
CA ALA A 39 11.69 18.17 23.04
C ALA A 39 10.82 18.84 21.96
N GLU A 40 10.43 20.09 22.15
CA GLU A 40 9.69 20.88 21.17
C GLU A 40 10.48 21.08 19.87
N ALA A 41 11.77 21.43 19.97
CA ALA A 41 12.65 21.58 18.81
C ALA A 41 12.79 20.26 18.02
N ARG A 42 12.95 19.13 18.72
CA ARG A 42 12.99 17.80 18.09
C ARG A 42 11.66 17.45 17.43
N ALA A 43 10.54 17.71 18.08
CA ALA A 43 9.20 17.47 17.51
C ALA A 43 8.99 18.28 16.23
N ALA A 44 9.30 19.59 16.25
CA ALA A 44 9.21 20.44 15.07
C ALA A 44 10.10 19.94 13.92
N SER A 45 11.33 19.52 14.23
CA SER A 45 12.24 18.95 13.23
C SER A 45 11.71 17.65 12.61
N ALA A 46 11.10 16.78 13.42
CA ALA A 46 10.51 15.52 12.98
C ALA A 46 9.26 15.79 12.11
N GLU A 47 8.41 16.73 12.49
CA GLU A 47 7.24 17.14 11.72
C GLU A 47 7.65 17.69 10.34
N ALA A 48 8.69 18.52 10.27
CA ALA A 48 9.23 19.01 9.01
C ALA A 48 9.75 17.87 8.11
N GLN A 49 10.44 16.89 8.68
CA GLN A 49 10.89 15.70 7.95
C GLN A 49 9.70 14.85 7.48
N ILE A 50 8.69 14.65 8.32
CA ILE A 50 7.46 13.93 7.95
C ILE A 50 6.75 14.64 6.79
N ALA A 51 6.62 15.96 6.84
CA ALA A 51 6.02 16.75 5.78
C ALA A 51 6.81 16.61 4.46
N HIS A 52 8.14 16.71 4.53
CA HIS A 52 9.01 16.53 3.38
C HIS A 52 8.88 15.13 2.75
N LEU A 53 8.95 14.08 3.57
CA LEU A 53 8.83 12.69 3.11
C LEU A 53 7.44 12.42 2.52
N LYS A 54 6.37 12.95 3.12
CA LYS A 54 5.01 12.87 2.55
C LYS A 54 4.93 13.53 1.18
N HIS A 55 5.54 14.70 1.01
CA HIS A 55 5.59 15.37 -0.29
C HIS A 55 6.36 14.53 -1.32
N LEU A 56 7.53 13.97 -0.96
CA LEU A 56 8.29 13.11 -1.86
C LEU A 56 7.51 11.86 -2.28
N ILE A 57 6.84 11.20 -1.33
CA ILE A 57 5.99 10.05 -1.63
C ILE A 57 4.85 10.43 -2.57
N ALA A 58 4.19 11.58 -2.34
CA ALA A 58 3.14 12.07 -3.23
C ALA A 58 3.67 12.31 -4.66
N ARG A 59 4.85 12.94 -4.78
CA ARG A 59 5.52 13.16 -6.07
C ARG A 59 5.86 11.85 -6.77
N MET A 60 6.50 10.91 -6.08
CA MET A 60 6.83 9.59 -6.64
C MET A 60 5.59 8.81 -7.09
N ARG A 61 4.48 8.94 -6.35
CA ARG A 61 3.19 8.34 -6.76
C ARG A 61 2.63 9.01 -8.01
N GLN A 62 2.71 10.33 -8.12
CA GLN A 62 2.30 11.06 -9.31
C GLN A 62 3.17 10.70 -10.52
N ASP A 63 4.49 10.59 -10.36
CA ASP A 63 5.40 10.22 -11.44
C ASP A 63 5.12 8.78 -11.92
N ARG A 64 4.87 7.84 -10.99
CA ARG A 64 4.62 6.43 -11.34
C ARG A 64 3.22 6.17 -11.90
N PHE A 65 2.21 6.83 -11.35
CA PHE A 65 0.80 6.52 -11.64
C PHE A 65 0.04 7.63 -12.35
N GLY A 66 0.57 8.86 -12.42
CA GLY A 66 -0.12 10.02 -12.99
C GLY A 66 -0.53 9.80 -14.44
N ALA A 67 0.42 9.43 -15.31
CA ALA A 67 0.12 9.16 -16.71
C ALA A 67 -0.85 7.97 -16.92
N SER A 68 -0.85 6.98 -16.02
CA SER A 68 -1.81 5.87 -16.08
C SER A 68 -3.20 6.31 -15.62
N SER A 69 -3.27 7.07 -14.52
CA SER A 69 -4.52 7.58 -13.96
C SER A 69 -5.20 8.59 -14.89
N GLU A 70 -4.44 9.48 -15.53
CA GLU A 70 -5.00 10.42 -16.50
C GLU A 70 -5.50 9.70 -17.75
N ARG A 71 -4.72 8.77 -18.30
CA ARG A 71 -5.17 7.95 -19.44
C ARG A 71 -6.41 7.13 -19.10
N GLY A 72 -6.43 6.50 -17.93
CA GLY A 72 -7.59 5.74 -17.45
C GLY A 72 -8.84 6.61 -17.31
N ARG A 73 -8.73 7.82 -16.74
CA ARG A 73 -9.85 8.76 -16.66
C ARG A 73 -10.36 9.21 -18.03
N ARG A 74 -9.46 9.51 -18.96
CA ARG A 74 -9.85 9.86 -20.34
C ARG A 74 -10.55 8.71 -21.05
N LEU A 75 -10.04 7.49 -20.90
CA LEU A 75 -10.65 6.28 -21.47
C LEU A 75 -12.04 6.02 -20.89
N LEU A 76 -12.20 6.17 -19.56
CA LEU A 76 -13.51 6.03 -18.91
C LEU A 76 -14.51 7.06 -19.44
N ALA A 77 -14.11 8.34 -19.54
CA ALA A 77 -14.97 9.38 -20.08
C ALA A 77 -15.39 9.11 -21.54
N GLN A 78 -14.48 8.54 -22.35
CA GLN A 78 -14.81 8.13 -23.71
C GLN A 78 -15.81 6.97 -23.73
N LEU A 79 -15.59 5.94 -22.90
CA LEU A 79 -16.50 4.78 -22.82
C LEU A 79 -17.88 5.17 -22.26
N GLU A 80 -17.95 6.12 -21.33
CA GLU A 80 -19.21 6.69 -20.83
C GLU A 80 -20.00 7.36 -21.96
N LEU A 81 -19.33 8.18 -22.78
CA LEU A 81 -19.96 8.80 -23.95
C LEU A 81 -20.46 7.75 -24.97
N GLU A 82 -19.64 6.75 -25.28
CA GLU A 82 -20.02 5.65 -26.19
C GLU A 82 -21.22 4.86 -25.66
N LEU A 83 -21.32 4.68 -24.33
CA LEU A 83 -22.48 4.05 -23.70
C LEU A 83 -23.74 4.93 -23.81
N GLU A 84 -23.63 6.24 -23.56
CA GLU A 84 -24.75 7.18 -23.74
C GLU A 84 -25.26 7.19 -25.19
N GLU A 85 -24.36 7.17 -26.18
CA GLU A 85 -24.73 7.04 -27.59
C GLU A 85 -25.46 5.71 -27.88
N LEU A 86 -24.99 4.61 -27.31
CA LEU A 86 -25.68 3.31 -27.45
C LEU A 86 -27.04 3.30 -26.76
N GLU A 87 -27.18 3.93 -25.60
CA GLU A 87 -28.46 4.03 -24.90
C GLU A 87 -29.47 4.88 -25.66
N THR A 88 -29.04 6.01 -26.22
CA THR A 88 -29.88 6.88 -27.05
C THR A 88 -30.29 6.20 -28.34
N THR A 89 -29.37 5.56 -29.08
CA THR A 89 -29.72 4.79 -30.29
C THR A 89 -30.72 3.67 -29.99
N LEU A 90 -30.55 2.93 -28.88
CA LEU A 90 -31.53 1.91 -28.46
C LEU A 90 -32.90 2.50 -28.13
N ALA A 91 -32.95 3.70 -27.53
CA ALA A 91 -34.19 4.39 -27.24
C ALA A 91 -34.87 4.92 -28.51
N GLU A 92 -34.10 5.38 -29.49
CA GLU A 92 -34.59 5.84 -30.80
C GLU A 92 -35.06 4.67 -31.69
N ASP A 93 -34.37 3.53 -31.65
CA ASP A 93 -34.70 2.30 -32.39
C ASP A 93 -35.76 1.44 -31.69
N ALA A 94 -36.21 1.84 -30.49
CA ALA A 94 -37.28 1.14 -29.80
C ALA A 94 -38.59 1.31 -30.58
N PRO A 95 -39.18 0.25 -31.17
CA PRO A 95 -40.50 0.36 -31.75
C PRO A 95 -41.49 0.72 -30.61
N GLU A 96 -42.39 1.67 -30.86
CA GLU A 96 -43.45 2.09 -29.91
C GLU A 96 -44.34 0.94 -29.42
N ASN A 97 -44.15 -0.29 -29.91
CA ASN A 97 -44.69 -1.52 -29.33
C ASN A 97 -43.71 -2.70 -29.54
N ALA A 98 -42.78 -2.92 -28.62
CA ALA A 98 -42.15 -4.23 -28.45
C ALA A 98 -42.61 -4.84 -27.11
N ALA A 99 -43.41 -5.90 -27.22
CA ALA A 99 -43.70 -6.77 -26.10
C ALA A 99 -42.40 -7.31 -25.48
N ASP A 100 -42.42 -7.39 -24.16
CA ASP A 100 -41.47 -8.02 -23.22
C ASP A 100 -40.15 -8.56 -23.80
N PRO A 101 -38.97 -8.09 -23.34
CA PRO A 101 -37.73 -8.77 -23.63
C PRO A 101 -37.75 -10.10 -22.87
N ALA A 102 -38.06 -11.17 -23.60
CA ALA A 102 -37.89 -12.53 -23.14
C ALA A 102 -36.50 -12.67 -22.48
N VAL A 103 -36.52 -13.17 -21.25
CA VAL A 103 -35.39 -13.47 -20.39
C VAL A 103 -34.20 -13.93 -21.22
N ARG A 104 -33.17 -13.08 -21.34
CA ARG A 104 -31.85 -13.48 -21.83
C ARG A 104 -31.35 -14.57 -20.89
N ALA A 105 -31.49 -15.82 -21.32
CA ALA A 105 -30.75 -16.92 -20.74
C ALA A 105 -29.27 -16.52 -20.74
N THR A 106 -28.68 -16.46 -19.56
CA THR A 106 -27.25 -16.26 -19.37
C THR A 106 -26.52 -17.37 -20.11
N ALA A 107 -26.06 -17.06 -21.32
CA ALA A 107 -25.12 -17.91 -22.02
C ALA A 107 -23.94 -18.15 -21.07
N PRO A 108 -23.55 -19.41 -20.80
CA PRO A 108 -22.38 -19.67 -19.98
C PRO A 108 -21.22 -18.93 -20.62
N ARG A 109 -20.47 -18.17 -19.82
CA ARG A 109 -19.27 -17.46 -20.27
C ARG A 109 -18.37 -18.49 -20.93
N SER A 110 -18.37 -18.52 -22.26
CA SER A 110 -17.39 -19.23 -23.06
C SER A 110 -16.08 -18.56 -22.74
N ASN A 111 -15.32 -19.13 -21.80
CA ASN A 111 -13.91 -18.84 -21.65
C ASN A 111 -13.29 -19.15 -23.01
N ARG A 112 -13.13 -18.11 -23.83
CA ARG A 112 -12.21 -18.11 -24.97
C ARG A 112 -10.81 -18.12 -24.38
N GLY A 113 -10.47 -19.19 -23.66
CA GLY A 113 -9.09 -19.54 -23.39
C GLY A 113 -8.38 -19.75 -24.72
N ARG A 114 -7.05 -19.69 -24.71
CA ARG A 114 -6.25 -20.01 -25.89
C ARG A 114 -6.71 -21.36 -26.44
N GLN A 115 -7.12 -21.40 -27.71
CA GLN A 115 -7.40 -22.67 -28.36
C GLN A 115 -6.10 -23.51 -28.33
N PRO A 116 -6.19 -24.81 -28.03
CA PRO A 116 -5.03 -25.68 -28.04
C PRO A 116 -4.41 -25.70 -29.45
N LEU A 117 -3.09 -25.81 -29.51
CA LEU A 117 -2.39 -26.01 -30.79
C LEU A 117 -2.89 -27.31 -31.44
N ARG A 118 -2.88 -27.35 -32.78
CA ARG A 118 -3.39 -28.53 -33.50
C ARG A 118 -2.62 -29.80 -33.08
N ALA A 119 -3.28 -30.94 -33.11
CA ALA A 119 -2.73 -32.21 -32.64
C ALA A 119 -1.64 -32.78 -33.57
N ASP A 120 -1.64 -32.36 -34.84
CA ASP A 120 -0.74 -32.81 -35.90
C ASP A 120 0.63 -32.11 -35.91
N LEU A 121 0.83 -31.07 -35.09
CA LEU A 121 2.14 -30.44 -34.96
C LEU A 121 3.10 -31.34 -34.16
N PRO A 122 4.41 -31.34 -34.50
CA PRO A 122 5.42 -31.97 -33.66
C PRO A 122 5.44 -31.29 -32.28
N ARG A 123 5.40 -32.08 -31.21
CA ARG A 123 5.35 -31.59 -29.82
C ARG A 123 6.57 -32.07 -29.05
N GLU A 124 7.27 -31.12 -28.43
CA GLU A 124 8.26 -31.41 -27.38
C GLU A 124 7.61 -31.19 -26.01
N ARG A 125 7.75 -32.17 -25.11
CA ARG A 125 7.22 -32.09 -23.73
C ARG A 125 8.34 -31.79 -22.75
N VAL A 126 8.36 -30.58 -22.21
CA VAL A 126 9.25 -30.19 -21.12
C VAL A 126 8.46 -30.23 -19.80
N VAL A 127 8.83 -31.15 -18.91
CA VAL A 127 8.24 -31.24 -17.57
C VAL A 127 9.17 -30.57 -16.58
N ILE A 128 8.69 -29.50 -15.95
CA ILE A 128 9.43 -28.83 -14.86
C ILE A 128 9.10 -29.57 -13.56
N PRO A 129 10.06 -30.26 -12.91
CA PRO A 129 9.78 -30.99 -11.69
C PRO A 129 9.42 -30.04 -10.56
N ALA A 130 8.41 -30.41 -9.78
CA ALA A 130 8.08 -29.72 -8.54
C ALA A 130 9.19 -29.97 -7.48
N PRO A 131 9.41 -29.01 -6.57
CA PRO A 131 10.33 -29.22 -5.46
C PRO A 131 9.86 -30.38 -4.57
N THR A 132 10.79 -31.25 -4.15
CA THR A 132 10.51 -32.41 -3.29
C THR A 132 10.47 -32.06 -1.81
N GLN A 133 10.92 -30.86 -1.44
CA GLN A 133 10.95 -30.36 -0.06
C GLN A 133 10.40 -28.94 0.00
N CYS A 134 9.70 -28.62 1.09
CA CYS A 134 9.18 -27.27 1.31
C CYS A 134 10.34 -26.29 1.53
N PRO A 135 10.46 -25.19 0.76
CA PRO A 135 11.53 -24.22 0.93
C PRO A 135 11.45 -23.43 2.25
N CYS A 136 10.32 -23.51 2.97
CA CYS A 136 10.12 -22.83 4.25
C CYS A 136 10.49 -23.69 5.47
N CYS A 137 10.17 -24.98 5.45
CA CYS A 137 10.34 -25.87 6.62
C CYS A 137 11.09 -27.17 6.34
N GLY A 138 11.50 -27.45 5.10
CA GLY A 138 12.25 -28.64 4.72
C GLY A 138 11.45 -29.96 4.73
N SER A 139 10.14 -29.92 5.01
CA SER A 139 9.32 -31.13 5.05
C SER A 139 9.17 -31.77 3.67
N ASP A 140 9.18 -33.10 3.63
CA ASP A 140 8.89 -33.95 2.47
C ASP A 140 7.39 -34.25 2.28
N ARG A 141 6.56 -33.88 3.26
CA ARG A 141 5.10 -34.02 3.24
C ARG A 141 4.41 -32.98 2.33
N LEU A 142 4.72 -33.03 1.04
CA LEU A 142 4.09 -32.20 0.01
C LEU A 142 3.04 -33.00 -0.77
N SER A 143 1.89 -32.38 -1.04
CA SER A 143 0.85 -32.91 -1.93
C SER A 143 0.86 -32.15 -3.27
N LYS A 144 0.71 -32.85 -4.41
CA LYS A 144 0.61 -32.21 -5.72
C LYS A 144 -0.66 -31.35 -5.80
N LEU A 145 -0.50 -30.02 -5.93
CA LEU A 145 -1.62 -29.09 -6.10
C LEU A 145 -1.64 -28.57 -7.54
N GLY A 146 -2.54 -29.14 -8.35
CA GLY A 146 -2.75 -28.71 -9.73
C GLY A 146 -1.52 -28.90 -10.63
N GLU A 147 -1.70 -28.60 -11.91
CA GLU A 147 -0.63 -28.55 -12.90
C GLU A 147 -0.95 -27.43 -13.88
N SER A 148 0.01 -26.55 -14.12
CA SER A 148 -0.10 -25.51 -15.15
C SER A 148 0.56 -26.03 -16.41
N VAL A 149 -0.24 -26.24 -17.46
CA VAL A 149 0.26 -26.66 -18.78
C VAL A 149 0.23 -25.45 -19.72
N THR A 150 1.37 -25.13 -20.31
CA THR A 150 1.50 -24.06 -21.31
C THR A 150 2.01 -24.64 -22.62
N GLU A 151 1.30 -24.39 -23.72
CA GLU A 151 1.75 -24.73 -25.07
C GLU A 151 2.40 -23.50 -25.73
N THR A 152 3.62 -23.67 -26.26
CA THR A 152 4.37 -22.63 -27.00
C THR A 152 4.61 -23.11 -28.42
N LEU A 153 4.32 -22.28 -29.42
CA LEU A 153 4.55 -22.59 -30.84
C LEU A 153 5.87 -21.96 -31.30
N GLU A 154 6.85 -22.80 -31.64
CA GLU A 154 8.09 -22.36 -32.28
C GLU A 154 7.93 -22.34 -33.79
N VAL A 155 8.08 -21.15 -34.41
CA VAL A 155 7.95 -20.96 -35.86
C VAL A 155 9.31 -20.68 -36.45
N ILE A 156 9.78 -21.55 -37.35
CA ILE A 156 10.94 -21.27 -38.18
C ILE A 156 10.50 -20.31 -39.29
N PRO A 157 11.07 -19.09 -39.38
CA PRO A 157 10.68 -18.12 -40.39
C PRO A 157 11.00 -18.66 -41.80
N ARG A 158 10.15 -18.29 -42.76
CA ARG A 158 10.31 -18.68 -44.16
C ARG A 158 11.66 -18.17 -44.70
N GLN A 159 12.44 -19.07 -45.28
CA GLN A 159 13.66 -18.73 -46.00
C GLN A 159 13.35 -18.54 -47.49
N PHE A 160 13.92 -17.50 -48.09
CA PHE A 160 13.86 -17.28 -49.55
C PHE A 160 15.09 -17.91 -50.19
N LYS A 161 14.93 -18.42 -51.42
CA LYS A 161 16.05 -18.77 -52.30
C LYS A 161 16.32 -17.61 -53.24
#